data_AF-A0A7J3XY81-F1
#
_entry.id   AF-A0A7J3XY81-F1
#
_cell.length_a   1.000
_cell.length_b   1.000
_cell.length_c   1.000
_cell.angle_alpha   90.00
_cell.angle_beta   90.00
_cell.angle_gamma   90.00
#
_symmetry.space_group_name_H-M   'P 1'
#
loop_
_entity.id
_entity.type
_entity.pdbx_description
1 polymer ?
#
loop_
_entity_poly.entity_id
_entity_poly.type
_entity_poly.pdbx_seq_one_letter_code
_entity_poly.pdbx_strand_id
1 'polypeptide(L)'
;MRLKASLLLLAISLLLLLASNLVSIEASREVEVVKEAGFSFSSQHPPSFFHLLQAVDSGVLIGSPCNLTIVNTGNTTVRVNLTLSNGTTLSFTLPPGSYASATSENSDIYIGVLDQGNLSFEYKSSYKILPYAYLAIPAIFLFFIGSIMLVLAVATYVYEKE
;
A
#
# COMPACT_ATOMS: atom_id res chain seq x y z
N MET A 1 -52.12 -15.58 -7.72
CA MET A 1 -50.75 -15.24 -8.21
C MET A 1 -50.08 -14.17 -7.36
N ARG A 2 -50.81 -13.21 -6.78
CA ARG A 2 -50.25 -12.08 -6.03
C ARG A 2 -49.51 -12.47 -4.72
N LEU A 3 -50.07 -13.40 -3.93
CA LEU A 3 -49.41 -14.01 -2.75
C LEU A 3 -48.04 -14.64 -3.02
N LYS A 4 -47.82 -15.21 -4.22
CA LYS A 4 -46.51 -15.77 -4.59
C LYS A 4 -45.47 -14.67 -4.86
N ALA A 5 -45.93 -13.52 -5.36
CA ALA A 5 -45.07 -12.37 -5.63
C ALA A 5 -44.66 -11.64 -4.34
N SER A 6 -45.58 -11.49 -3.36
CA SER A 6 -45.27 -10.88 -2.06
C SER A 6 -44.26 -11.71 -1.25
N LEU A 7 -44.43 -13.04 -1.23
CA LEU A 7 -43.46 -13.95 -0.61
C LEU A 7 -42.10 -13.95 -1.33
N LEU A 8 -42.09 -13.86 -2.67
CA LEU A 8 -40.86 -13.78 -3.45
C LEU A 8 -40.11 -12.46 -3.19
N LEU A 9 -40.83 -11.34 -3.16
CA LEU A 9 -40.28 -10.03 -2.81
C LEU A 9 -39.70 -10.01 -1.39
N LEU A 10 -40.38 -10.65 -0.43
CA LEU A 10 -39.88 -10.80 0.93
C LEU A 10 -38.55 -11.58 0.96
N ALA A 11 -38.47 -12.72 0.27
CA ALA A 11 -37.26 -13.52 0.19
C ALA A 11 -36.09 -12.76 -0.46
N ILE A 12 -36.33 -12.03 -1.56
CA ILE A 12 -35.33 -11.21 -2.24
C ILE A 12 -34.83 -10.09 -1.31
N SER A 13 -35.73 -9.43 -0.58
CA SER A 13 -35.39 -8.36 0.35
C SER A 13 -34.47 -8.84 1.47
N LEU A 14 -34.79 -10.00 2.04
CA LEU A 14 -33.95 -10.63 3.08
C LEU A 14 -32.58 -11.03 2.54
N LEU A 15 -32.51 -11.58 1.33
CA LEU A 15 -31.26 -11.92 0.67
C LEU A 15 -30.38 -10.69 0.40
N LEU A 16 -30.96 -9.57 -0.04
CA LEU A 16 -30.24 -8.31 -0.26
C LEU A 16 -29.67 -7.75 1.05
N LEU A 17 -30.44 -7.79 2.14
CA LEU A 17 -29.99 -7.34 3.46
C LEU A 17 -28.91 -8.26 4.06
N LEU A 18 -29.01 -9.58 3.84
CA LEU A 18 -27.96 -10.53 4.22
C LEU A 18 -26.67 -10.30 3.42
N ALA A 19 -26.79 -10.12 2.11
CA ALA A 19 -25.65 -9.81 1.24
C ALA A 19 -24.99 -8.49 1.63
N SER A 20 -25.77 -7.45 1.92
CA SER A 20 -25.28 -6.17 2.44
C SER A 20 -24.45 -6.35 3.72
N ASN A 21 -24.96 -7.13 4.69
CA ASN A 21 -24.23 -7.41 5.93
C ASN A 21 -22.92 -8.15 5.66
N LEU A 22 -22.92 -9.14 4.77
CA LEU A 22 -21.72 -9.90 4.43
C LEU A 22 -20.65 -9.00 3.78
N VAL A 23 -21.06 -8.15 2.84
CA VAL A 23 -20.18 -7.17 2.20
C VAL A 23 -19.71 -6.12 3.20
N SER A 24 -20.55 -5.70 4.15
CA SER A 24 -20.15 -4.77 5.22
C SER A 24 -19.11 -5.37 6.16
N ILE A 25 -19.20 -6.66 6.48
CA ILE A 25 -18.19 -7.37 7.26
C ILE A 25 -16.86 -7.38 6.48
N GLU A 26 -16.90 -7.68 5.19
CA GLU A 26 -15.68 -7.68 4.37
C GLU A 26 -15.12 -6.26 4.17
N ALA A 27 -15.96 -5.24 4.04
CA ALA A 27 -15.56 -3.84 4.03
C ALA A 27 -14.89 -3.43 5.36
N SER A 28 -15.35 -3.95 6.51
CA SER A 28 -14.69 -3.72 7.80
C SER A 28 -13.31 -4.40 7.92
N ARG A 29 -13.03 -5.38 7.05
CA ARG A 29 -11.75 -6.08 6.94
C ARG A 29 -10.83 -5.45 5.91
N GLU A 30 -11.29 -4.46 5.14
CA GLU A 30 -10.40 -3.54 4.46
C GLU A 30 -9.68 -2.72 5.55
N VAL A 31 -8.68 -3.32 6.18
CA VAL A 31 -7.82 -2.74 7.21
C VAL A 31 -6.68 -2.01 6.52
N GLU A 32 -6.15 -0.96 7.13
CA GLU A 32 -4.91 -0.32 6.72
C GLU A 32 -3.79 -1.37 6.57
N VAL A 33 -3.44 -1.71 5.32
CA VAL A 33 -2.36 -2.66 5.03
C VAL A 33 -1.08 -1.86 4.85
N VAL A 34 -0.15 -2.03 5.78
CA VAL A 34 1.23 -1.59 5.59
C VAL A 34 1.87 -2.57 4.60
N LYS A 35 2.14 -2.09 3.38
CA LYS A 35 2.90 -2.87 2.40
C LYS A 35 4.37 -2.47 2.47
N GLU A 36 5.24 -3.45 2.33
CA GLU A 36 6.67 -3.25 2.20
C GLU A 36 7.07 -3.39 0.74
N ALA A 37 7.85 -2.44 0.24
CA ALA A 37 8.51 -2.51 -1.06
C ALA A 37 9.99 -2.24 -0.88
N GLY A 38 10.82 -3.04 -1.53
CA GLY A 38 12.26 -2.86 -1.50
C GLY A 38 12.92 -3.30 -2.79
N PHE A 39 14.12 -2.80 -3.01
CA PHE A 39 14.98 -3.21 -4.11
C PHE A 39 16.41 -3.26 -3.61
N SER A 40 17.23 -4.07 -4.26
CA SER A 40 18.67 -4.06 -4.06
C SER A 40 19.37 -3.96 -5.40
N PHE A 41 20.43 -3.17 -5.46
CA PHE A 41 21.30 -3.13 -6.62
C PHE A 41 22.75 -3.03 -6.17
N SER A 42 23.64 -3.65 -6.94
CA SER A 42 25.07 -3.59 -6.71
C SER A 42 25.75 -2.96 -7.91
N SER A 43 26.74 -2.11 -7.65
CA SER A 43 27.50 -1.43 -8.68
C SER A 43 28.99 -1.54 -8.39
N GLN A 44 29.73 -2.04 -9.37
CA GLN A 44 31.18 -1.96 -9.40
C GLN A 44 31.52 -0.59 -10.01
N HIS A 45 31.99 0.35 -9.19
CA HIS A 45 32.19 1.77 -9.56
C HIS A 45 30.90 2.55 -9.82
N PRO A 46 30.06 2.77 -8.78
CA PRO A 46 28.91 3.67 -8.90
C PRO A 46 29.37 5.09 -9.29
N PRO A 47 28.50 5.89 -9.95
CA PRO A 47 28.78 7.28 -10.26
C PRO A 47 29.14 8.08 -9.01
N SER A 48 29.96 9.12 -9.16
CA SER A 48 30.35 9.99 -8.04
C SER A 48 29.16 10.71 -7.40
N PHE A 49 28.09 10.93 -8.17
CA PHE A 49 26.83 11.47 -7.68
C PHE A 49 25.69 10.94 -8.52
N PHE A 50 24.65 10.40 -7.90
CA PHE A 50 23.46 9.94 -8.59
C PHE A 50 22.23 9.97 -7.70
N HIS A 51 21.06 10.03 -8.33
CA HIS A 51 19.78 9.92 -7.65
C HIS A 51 19.41 8.44 -7.49
N LEU A 52 19.02 8.02 -6.29
CA LEU A 52 18.72 6.63 -6.00
C LEU A 52 17.64 6.07 -6.94
N LEU A 53 16.58 6.84 -7.21
CA LEU A 53 15.48 6.41 -8.08
C LEU A 53 15.91 6.26 -9.55
N GLN A 54 16.91 7.03 -10.00
CA GLN A 54 17.42 6.90 -11.37
C GLN A 54 18.31 5.67 -11.55
N ALA A 55 18.87 5.15 -10.46
CA ALA A 55 19.68 3.93 -10.46
C ALA A 55 18.83 2.64 -10.44
N VAL A 56 17.51 2.74 -10.21
CA VAL A 56 16.59 1.61 -10.20
C VAL A 56 15.82 1.58 -11.51
N ASP A 57 16.17 0.65 -12.37
CA ASP A 57 15.41 0.37 -13.58
C ASP A 57 14.10 -0.33 -13.18
N SER A 58 12.96 0.20 -13.62
CA SER A 58 11.59 -0.35 -13.50
C SER A 58 10.77 -0.09 -12.23
N GLY A 59 9.57 0.48 -12.42
CA GLY A 59 8.26 0.06 -11.87
C GLY A 59 8.03 -0.08 -10.36
N VAL A 60 9.04 0.03 -9.51
CA VAL A 60 8.92 -0.18 -8.07
C VAL A 60 8.28 1.05 -7.43
N LEU A 61 7.15 0.85 -6.75
CA LEU A 61 6.53 1.87 -5.92
C LEU A 61 7.41 2.11 -4.70
N ILE A 62 8.08 3.26 -4.70
CA ILE A 62 8.99 3.69 -3.65
C ILE A 62 8.19 4.59 -2.72
N GLY A 63 7.89 4.07 -1.52
CA GLY A 63 7.08 4.75 -0.51
C GLY A 63 7.90 5.44 0.57
N SER A 64 7.21 6.10 1.49
CA SER A 64 7.75 6.62 2.74
C SER A 64 6.97 6.10 3.96
N PRO A 65 7.66 5.88 5.11
CA PRO A 65 9.09 6.09 5.36
C PRO A 65 9.98 5.02 4.72
N CYS A 66 11.25 5.32 4.56
CA CYS A 66 12.22 4.42 3.94
C CYS A 66 13.52 4.28 4.72
N ASN A 67 14.16 3.13 4.54
CA ASN A 67 15.46 2.77 5.09
C ASN A 67 16.39 2.36 3.94
N LEU A 68 17.52 3.03 3.82
CA LEU A 68 18.57 2.74 2.87
C LEU A 68 19.76 2.15 3.61
N THR A 69 20.17 0.95 3.23
CA THR A 69 21.39 0.30 3.68
C THR A 69 22.42 0.30 2.55
N ILE A 70 23.65 0.72 2.84
CA ILE A 70 24.77 0.74 1.92
C ILE A 70 25.82 -0.22 2.46
N VAL A 71 26.24 -1.18 1.65
CA VAL A 71 27.24 -2.19 2.01
C VAL A 71 28.43 -2.01 1.09
N ASN A 72 29.63 -1.92 1.68
CA ASN A 72 30.86 -1.96 0.92
C ASN A 72 31.26 -3.42 0.66
N THR A 73 31.11 -3.83 -0.59
CA THR A 73 31.43 -5.20 -1.07
C THR A 73 32.81 -5.27 -1.71
N GLY A 74 33.55 -4.16 -1.73
CA GLY A 74 34.90 -4.07 -2.27
C GLY A 74 35.99 -4.31 -1.23
N ASN A 75 37.23 -4.17 -1.68
CA ASN A 75 38.43 -4.37 -0.86
C ASN A 75 39.07 -3.05 -0.38
N THR A 76 38.49 -1.91 -0.74
CA THR A 76 38.95 -0.56 -0.37
C THR A 76 37.94 0.13 0.53
N THR A 77 38.40 1.01 1.41
CA THR A 77 37.50 1.89 2.17
C THR A 77 36.86 2.91 1.23
N VAL A 78 35.54 3.09 1.33
CA VAL A 78 34.77 4.02 0.49
C VAL A 78 34.07 5.04 1.36
N ARG A 79 34.21 6.33 1.04
CA ARG A 79 33.40 7.39 1.66
C ARG A 79 32.18 7.71 0.83
N VAL A 80 31.03 7.80 1.50
CA VAL A 80 29.73 8.05 0.88
C VAL A 80 29.01 9.16 1.64
N ASN A 81 28.47 10.13 0.90
CA ASN A 81 27.58 11.15 1.40
C ASN A 81 26.15 10.86 0.94
N LEU A 82 25.21 10.81 1.86
CA LEU A 82 23.78 10.74 1.58
C LEU A 82 23.16 12.10 1.83
N THR A 83 22.61 12.72 0.80
CA THR A 83 21.84 13.96 0.94
C THR A 83 20.35 13.61 0.85
N LEU A 84 19.65 13.83 1.96
CA LEU A 84 18.21 13.66 2.05
C LEU A 84 17.48 14.87 1.45
N SER A 85 16.23 14.68 1.04
CA SER A 85 15.35 15.75 0.52
C SER A 85 15.25 17.01 1.38
N ASN A 86 15.40 16.91 2.70
CA ASN A 86 15.39 18.05 3.61
C ASN A 86 16.73 18.83 3.66
N GLY A 87 17.70 18.46 2.82
CA GLY A 87 19.04 19.05 2.75
C GLY A 87 20.03 18.47 3.77
N THR A 88 19.60 17.58 4.65
CA THR A 88 20.49 16.92 5.62
C THR A 88 21.45 16.02 4.86
N THR A 89 22.75 16.20 5.11
CA THR A 89 23.79 15.34 4.54
C THR A 89 24.41 14.48 5.62
N LEU A 90 24.38 13.17 5.43
CA LEU A 90 25.00 12.16 6.28
C LEU A 90 26.25 11.62 5.59
N SER A 91 27.38 11.64 6.27
CA SER A 91 28.66 11.16 5.73
C SER A 91 29.06 9.85 6.40
N PHE A 92 29.36 8.85 5.59
CA PHE A 92 29.77 7.52 6.02
C PHE A 92 31.17 7.22 5.48
N THR A 93 31.98 6.59 6.31
CA THR A 93 33.24 5.96 5.89
C THR A 93 33.05 4.46 6.06
N LEU A 94 33.05 3.73 4.95
CA LEU A 94 32.73 2.30 4.90
C LEU A 94 34.01 1.49 4.62
N PRO A 95 34.65 0.87 5.62
CA PRO A 95 35.66 -0.16 5.39
C PRO A 95 35.14 -1.36 4.57
N PRO A 96 36.03 -2.19 4.00
CA PRO A 96 35.65 -3.44 3.33
C PRO A 96 34.75 -4.31 4.21
N GLY A 97 33.61 -4.77 3.67
CA GLY A 97 32.63 -5.61 4.36
C GLY A 97 31.74 -4.89 5.38
N SER A 98 31.93 -3.59 5.59
CA SER A 98 31.07 -2.80 6.48
C SER A 98 29.80 -2.33 5.79
N TYR A 99 28.83 -1.89 6.60
CA TYR A 99 27.59 -1.30 6.12
C TYR A 99 27.21 -0.05 6.93
N ALA A 100 26.41 0.82 6.33
CA ALA A 100 25.74 1.93 6.98
C ALA A 100 24.26 1.91 6.60
N SER A 101 23.40 2.33 7.53
CA SER A 101 21.97 2.51 7.27
C SER A 101 21.53 3.94 7.58
N ALA A 102 20.57 4.42 6.81
CA ALA A 102 19.95 5.72 6.99
C ALA A 102 18.44 5.61 6.77
N THR A 103 17.67 6.09 7.73
CA THR A 103 16.23 6.22 7.63
C THR A 103 15.84 7.62 7.19
N SER A 104 14.89 7.72 6.27
CA SER A 104 14.36 8.96 5.74
C SER A 104 12.84 8.88 5.65
N GLU A 105 12.17 9.98 5.99
CA GLU A 105 10.72 10.14 5.81
C GLU A 105 10.33 10.39 4.35
N ASN A 106 11.32 10.57 3.46
CA ASN A 106 11.12 10.85 2.04
C ASN A 106 11.98 9.93 1.18
N SER A 107 11.44 9.58 0.01
CA SER A 107 12.06 8.71 -0.98
C SER A 107 13.10 9.39 -1.87
N ASP A 108 13.15 10.73 -1.89
CA ASP A 108 14.14 11.51 -2.62
C ASP A 108 15.48 11.51 -1.88
N ILE A 109 16.37 10.62 -2.32
CA ILE A 109 17.71 10.40 -1.74
C ILE A 109 18.77 10.54 -2.85
N TYR A 110 19.73 11.42 -2.60
CA TYR A 110 20.90 11.60 -3.45
C TYR A 110 22.13 10.98 -2.80
N ILE A 111 22.90 10.24 -3.59
CA ILE A 111 24.09 9.53 -3.13
C ILE A 111 25.31 10.13 -3.81
N GLY A 112 26.23 10.66 -3.02
CA GLY A 112 27.56 11.07 -3.43
C GLY A 112 28.60 10.05 -3.01
N VAL A 113 29.30 9.44 -3.95
CA VAL A 113 30.39 8.49 -3.69
C VAL A 113 31.72 9.20 -3.94
N LEU A 114 32.51 9.38 -2.87
CA LEU A 114 33.74 10.18 -2.92
C LEU A 114 34.97 9.38 -3.37
N ASP A 115 34.98 8.07 -3.09
CA ASP A 115 36.07 7.16 -3.44
C ASP A 115 35.55 6.02 -4.32
N GLN A 116 36.31 5.58 -5.32
CA GLN A 116 35.88 4.46 -6.14
C GLN A 116 35.89 3.14 -5.35
N GLY A 117 34.84 2.34 -5.53
CA GLY A 117 34.73 1.02 -4.93
C GLY A 117 33.47 0.26 -5.36
N ASN A 118 33.25 -0.88 -4.74
CA ASN A 118 32.09 -1.73 -5.02
C ASN A 118 31.07 -1.56 -3.90
N LEU A 119 29.92 -0.99 -4.23
CA LEU A 119 28.85 -0.73 -3.26
C LEU A 119 27.61 -1.54 -3.65
N SER A 120 26.94 -2.09 -2.64
CA SER A 120 25.60 -2.64 -2.74
C SER A 120 24.65 -1.75 -1.95
N PHE A 121 23.52 -1.41 -2.56
CA PHE A 121 22.50 -0.57 -1.98
C PHE A 121 21.24 -1.41 -1.81
N GLU A 122 20.68 -1.39 -0.61
CA GLU A 122 19.42 -2.05 -0.28
C GLU A 122 18.46 -1.00 0.23
N TYR A 123 17.36 -0.80 -0.49
CA TYR A 123 16.30 0.10 -0.13
C TYR A 123 15.09 -0.67 0.35
N LYS A 124 14.53 -0.25 1.47
CA LYS A 124 13.25 -0.77 2.00
C LYS A 124 12.36 0.42 2.33
N SER A 125 11.14 0.42 1.82
CA SER A 125 10.09 1.37 2.18
C SER A 125 8.88 0.62 2.68
N SER A 126 8.18 1.23 3.62
CA SER A 126 6.81 0.86 3.94
C SER A 126 5.89 1.95 3.43
N TYR A 127 4.74 1.58 2.89
CA TYR A 127 3.70 2.53 2.55
C TYR A 127 2.34 2.02 3.00
N LYS A 128 1.52 2.96 3.44
CA LYS A 128 0.15 2.69 3.87
C LYS A 128 -0.73 2.72 2.65
N ILE A 129 -1.38 1.60 2.35
CA ILE A 129 -2.52 1.62 1.46
C ILE A 129 -3.74 1.87 2.32
N LEU A 130 -4.30 3.07 2.18
CA LEU A 130 -5.64 3.35 2.68
C LEU A 130 -6.61 2.51 1.85
N PRO A 131 -7.47 1.69 2.49
CA PRO A 131 -8.50 0.99 1.76
C PRO A 131 -9.42 2.01 1.11
N TYR A 132 -9.49 2.01 -0.22
CA TYR A 132 -10.60 2.64 -0.91
C TYR A 132 -11.86 1.92 -0.44
N ALA A 133 -12.91 2.65 -0.08
CA ALA A 133 -14.20 2.16 0.44
C ALA A 133 -14.99 1.35 -0.61
N TYR A 134 -14.30 0.46 -1.33
CA TYR A 134 -14.73 -0.22 -2.54
C TYR A 134 -15.83 -1.22 -2.22
N LEU A 135 -15.76 -1.87 -1.05
CA LEU A 135 -16.81 -2.76 -0.57
C LEU A 135 -17.85 -2.03 0.30
N ALA A 136 -17.49 -0.93 0.96
CA ALA A 136 -18.42 -0.18 1.79
C ALA A 136 -19.54 0.48 0.97
N ILE A 137 -19.21 1.07 -0.19
CA ILE A 137 -20.21 1.73 -1.06
C ILE A 137 -21.27 0.71 -1.55
N PRO A 138 -20.91 -0.44 -2.15
CA PRO A 138 -21.87 -1.50 -2.50
C PRO A 138 -22.68 -2.01 -1.31
N ALA A 139 -22.09 -2.18 -0.12
CA ALA A 139 -22.81 -2.63 1.06
C ALA A 139 -23.95 -1.68 1.44
N ILE A 140 -23.68 -0.37 1.42
CA ILE A 140 -24.67 0.69 1.68
C ILE A 140 -25.79 0.66 0.64
N PHE A 141 -25.45 0.56 -0.65
CA PHE A 141 -26.46 0.47 -1.72
C PHE A 141 -27.36 -0.76 -1.58
N LEU A 142 -26.78 -1.93 -1.30
CA LEU A 142 -27.54 -3.17 -1.08
C LEU A 142 -28.47 -3.05 0.14
N PHE A 143 -28.03 -2.36 1.20
CA PHE A 143 -28.86 -2.10 2.38
C PHE A 143 -30.10 -1.29 2.00
N PHE A 144 -29.92 -0.15 1.33
CA PHE A 144 -31.03 0.73 0.96
C PHE A 144 -32.05 0.03 0.04
N ILE A 145 -31.58 -0.68 -0.99
CA ILE A 145 -32.47 -1.41 -1.90
C ILE A 145 -33.20 -2.52 -1.15
N GLY A 146 -32.50 -3.29 -0.31
CA GLY A 146 -33.09 -4.34 0.51
C GLY A 146 -34.17 -3.82 1.46
N SER A 147 -33.93 -2.69 2.12
CA SER A 147 -34.90 -2.07 3.03
C SER A 147 -36.15 -1.56 2.31
N ILE A 148 -36.01 -0.91 1.14
CA ILE A 148 -37.16 -0.44 0.35
C ILE A 148 -38.00 -1.62 -0.12
N MET A 149 -37.35 -2.66 -0.65
CA MET A 149 -38.03 -3.88 -1.10
C MET A 149 -38.74 -4.58 0.06
N LEU A 150 -38.15 -4.60 1.26
CA LEU A 150 -38.77 -5.20 2.45
C LEU A 150 -40.07 -4.47 2.82
N VAL A 151 -40.06 -3.13 2.83
CA VAL A 151 -41.26 -2.33 3.11
C VAL A 151 -42.35 -2.61 2.08
N LEU A 152 -42.00 -2.65 0.79
CA LEU A 152 -42.96 -2.96 -0.28
C LEU A 152 -43.52 -4.38 -0.16
N ALA A 153 -42.68 -5.36 0.18
CA ALA A 153 -43.09 -6.75 0.38
C ALA A 153 -44.08 -6.87 1.54
N VAL A 154 -43.81 -6.21 2.67
CA VAL A 154 -44.70 -6.20 3.84
C VAL A 154 -46.02 -5.49 3.52
N ALA A 155 -45.98 -4.31 2.89
CA ALA A 155 -47.19 -3.57 2.53
C ALA A 155 -48.08 -4.38 1.57
N THR A 156 -47.47 -5.02 0.57
CA THR A 156 -48.18 -5.89 -0.38
C THR A 156 -48.77 -7.11 0.33
N TYR A 157 -48.01 -7.74 1.24
CA TYR A 157 -48.50 -8.88 2.01
C TYR A 157 -49.68 -8.52 2.92
N VAL A 158 -49.62 -7.39 3.62
CA VAL A 158 -50.71 -6.91 4.48
C VAL A 158 -51.96 -6.62 3.66
N TYR A 159 -51.83 -5.89 2.56
CA TYR A 159 -52.94 -5.56 1.66
C TYR A 159 -53.56 -6.80 1.00
N GLU A 160 -52.78 -7.84 0.73
CA GLU A 160 -53.30 -9.11 0.18
C GLU A 160 -54.03 -9.97 1.21
N LYS A 161 -53.83 -9.70 2.51
CA LYS A 161 -54.39 -10.47 3.61
C LYS A 161 -55.68 -9.88 4.16
N GLU A 162 -55.88 -8.58 3.98
CA GLU A 162 -57.16 -7.86 4.19
C GLU A 162 -58.13 -8.14 3.03
#